data_AF-A0A973D5N0-F1
#
_entry.id   AF-A0A973D5N0-F1
#
_cell.length_a   1.000
_cell.length_b   1.000
_cell.length_c   1.000
_cell.angle_alpha   90.00
_cell.angle_beta   90.00
_cell.angle_gamma   90.00
#
_symmetry.space_group_name_H-M   'P 1'
#
loop_
_entity.id
_entity.type
_entity.pdbx_description
1 polymer ?
#
loop_
_entity_poly.entity_id
_entity_poly.type
_entity_poly.pdbx_seq_one_letter_code
_entity_poly.pdbx_strand_id
1 'polypeptide(L)' 'GDDVGMEFLPKIRLEILVEDLFAKLAMEAIAAGARTGRMGDGKIFLIREVAAV' A
#
# COMPACT_ATOMS: atom_id res chain seq x y z
N GLY A 1 14.06 27.05 17.27
CA GLY A 1 15.10 26.24 16.61
C GLY A 1 14.40 24.97 16.26
N ASP A 2 13.74 24.99 15.11
CA ASP A 2 12.58 24.13 14.87
C ASP A 2 12.91 23.14 13.77
N ASP A 3 13.94 22.31 14.00
CA ASP A 3 14.12 21.08 13.25
C ASP A 3 13.17 20.03 13.84
N VAL A 4 11.90 20.12 13.46
CA VAL A 4 11.01 18.95 13.56
C VAL A 4 11.46 18.00 12.48
N GLY A 5 12.50 17.21 12.80
CA GLY A 5 12.97 16.11 11.98
C GLY A 5 11.84 15.11 11.80
N MET A 6 11.03 15.29 10.76
CA MET A 6 10.15 14.23 10.27
C MET A 6 11.06 13.18 9.63
N GLU A 7 11.54 12.26 10.47
CA GLU A 7 12.31 11.13 10.00
C GLU A 7 11.36 10.13 9.33
N PHE A 8 11.47 10.03 8.01
CA PHE A 8 10.72 9.05 7.25
C PHE A 8 11.26 7.66 7.55
N LEU A 9 10.44 6.83 8.21
CA LEU A 9 10.78 5.42 8.36
C LEU A 9 10.87 4.76 6.96
N PRO A 10 11.87 3.90 6.71
CA PRO A 10 11.99 3.20 5.45
C PRO A 10 10.75 2.32 5.22
N LYS A 11 10.08 2.51 4.09
CA LYS A 11 8.90 1.74 3.66
C LYS A 11 9.13 1.18 2.26
N ILE A 12 8.63 -0.04 2.03
CA ILE A 12 8.60 -0.65 0.69
C ILE A 12 7.29 -0.26 0.03
N ARG A 13 7.35 0.17 -1.24
CA ARG A 13 6.18 0.37 -2.08
C ARG A 13 6.04 -0.82 -3.02
N LEU A 14 4.85 -1.41 -3.05
CA LEU A 14 4.48 -2.48 -3.97
C LEU A 14 3.41 -1.95 -4.92
N GLU A 15 3.62 -2.16 -6.22
CA GLU A 15 2.67 -1.84 -7.27
C GLU A 15 2.38 -3.13 -8.05
N ILE A 16 1.11 -3.53 -8.07
CA ILE A 16 0.69 -4.82 -8.62
C ILE A 16 -0.52 -4.56 -9.51
N LEU A 17 -0.38 -4.90 -10.79
CA LEU A 17 -1.49 -4.86 -11.73
C LEU A 17 -2.32 -6.14 -11.58
N VAL A 18 -3.63 -5.98 -11.44
CA VAL A 18 -4.58 -7.09 -11.30
C VAL A 18 -5.84 -6.77 -12.10
N GLU A 19 -6.49 -7.83 -12.60
CA GLU A 19 -7.82 -7.69 -13.18
C GLU A 19 -8.82 -7.16 -12.13
N ASP A 20 -9.80 -6.37 -12.56
CA ASP A 20 -10.82 -5.75 -11.70
C ASP A 20 -11.54 -6.78 -10.81
N LEU A 21 -11.75 -8.00 -11.33
CA LEU A 21 -12.36 -9.12 -10.61
C LEU A 21 -11.54 -9.53 -9.37
N PHE A 22 -10.22 -9.42 -9.42
CA PHE A 22 -9.32 -9.84 -8.35
C PHE A 22 -8.91 -8.71 -7.42
N ALA A 23 -9.26 -7.45 -7.72
CA ALA A 23 -8.83 -6.29 -6.94
C ALA A 23 -9.14 -6.41 -5.43
N LYS A 24 -10.38 -6.79 -5.09
CA LYS A 24 -10.79 -6.97 -3.68
C LYS A 24 -10.01 -8.10 -2.99
N LEU A 25 -9.88 -9.24 -3.68
CA LEU A 25 -9.17 -10.40 -3.15
C LEU A 25 -7.69 -10.09 -2.90
N ALA A 26 -7.05 -9.41 -3.85
CA ALA A 26 -5.65 -9.00 -3.73
C ALA A 26 -5.45 -8.05 -2.55
N MET A 27 -6.33 -7.05 -2.38
CA MET A 27 -6.26 -6.13 -1.23
C MET A 27 -6.40 -6.87 0.11
N GLU A 28 -7.35 -7.79 0.22
CA GLU A 28 -7.56 -8.58 1.44
C GLU A 28 -6.36 -9.48 1.76
N ALA A 29 -5.81 -10.16 0.75
CA ALA A 29 -4.64 -11.01 0.91
C ALA A 29 -3.39 -10.22 1.33
N ILE A 30 -3.14 -9.07 0.71
CA ILE A 30 -2.02 -8.17 1.06
C ILE A 30 -2.21 -7.64 2.48
N ALA A 31 -3.41 -7.18 2.84
CA ALA A 31 -3.69 -6.69 4.17
C ALA A 31 -3.49 -7.77 5.24
N ALA A 32 -3.95 -8.99 4.99
CA ALA A 32 -3.77 -10.13 5.91
C ALA A 32 -2.29 -10.50 6.08
N GLY A 33 -1.50 -10.49 5.01
CA GLY A 33 -0.07 -10.82 5.07
C GLY A 33 0.82 -9.72 5.65
N ALA A 34 0.47 -8.44 5.44
CA ALA A 34 1.29 -7.30 5.86
C ALA A 34 0.95 -6.79 7.28
N ARG A 35 -0.24 -7.09 7.80
CA ARG A 35 -0.71 -6.58 9.10
C ARG A 35 0.04 -7.23 10.26
N THR A 36 0.75 -6.41 11.04
CA THR A 36 1.39 -6.84 12.30
C THR A 36 0.56 -6.46 13.53
N GLY A 37 -0.46 -5.60 13.36
CA GLY A 37 -1.28 -5.09 14.46
C GLY A 37 -0.63 -3.91 15.20
N ARG A 38 0.51 -3.41 14.70
CA ARG A 38 1.20 -2.23 15.25
C ARG A 38 0.99 -1.03 14.34
N MET A 39 1.22 0.16 14.89
CA MET A 39 1.17 1.39 14.10
C MET A 39 2.25 1.35 13.01
N GLY A 40 1.86 1.66 11.77
CA GLY A 40 2.78 1.74 10.64
C GLY A 40 2.77 0.53 9.69
N ASP A 41 1.81 -0.38 9.80
CA ASP A 41 1.60 -1.52 8.87
C ASP A 41 1.47 -1.09 7.39
N GLY A 42 1.10 0.17 7.13
CA GLY A 42 1.09 0.76 5.79
C GLY A 42 -0.31 1.15 5.32
N LYS A 43 -0.43 1.43 4.01
CA LYS A 43 -1.68 1.77 3.34
C LYS A 43 -1.73 1.06 1.99
N ILE A 44 -2.90 0.62 1.59
CA ILE A 44 -3.16 0.03 0.28
C ILE A 44 -4.01 1.04 -0.49
N PHE A 45 -3.59 1.35 -1.72
CA PHE A 45 -4.31 2.25 -2.61
C PHE A 45 -4.79 1.46 -3.83
N LEU A 46 -6.08 1.58 -4.15
CA LEU A 46 -6.61 1.07 -5.41
C LEU A 46 -6.58 2.20 -6.43
N ILE A 47 -5.74 2.03 -7.44
CA ILE A 47 -5.60 2.98 -8.54
C ILE A 47 -6.20 2.30 -9.77
N ARG A 48 -7.20 2.93 -10.37
CA ARG A 48 -7.76 2.46 -11.64
C ARG A 48 -6.90 3.05 -12.74
N GLU A 49 -6.15 2.20 -13.43
CA GLU A 49 -5.40 2.65 -14.60
C GLU A 49 -6.35 2.74 -15.79
N VAL A 50 -6.48 3.93 -16.37
CA VAL A 50 -7.24 4.19 -17.60
C VAL A 50 -6.23 4.41 -18.72
N ALA A 51 -5.28 3.49 -18.89
CA ALA A 51 -4.37 3.47 -20.04
C ALA A 51 -3.58 2.15 -20.06
N ALA A 52 -4.16 1.13 -20.70
CA ALA A 52 -3.37 0.16 -21.43
C ALA A 52 -3.85 0.24 -22.88
N VAL A 53 -3.30 1.20 -23.62
CA VAL A 53 -3.43 1.31 -25.09
C VAL A 53 -2.03 1.50 -25.65
#